data_AF-A0A0C4ETN3-F1
#
_entry.id   AF-A0A0C4ETN3-F1
#
_cell.length_a   1.000
_cell.length_b   1.000
_cell.length_c   1.000
_cell.angle_alpha   90.00
_cell.angle_beta   90.00
_cell.angle_gamma   90.00
#
_symmetry.space_group_name_H-M   'P 1'
#
loop_
_entity.id
_entity.type
_entity.pdbx_description
1 polymer ?
#
loop_
_entity_poly.entity_id
_entity_poly.type
_entity_poly.pdbx_seq_one_letter_code
_entity_poly.pdbx_strand_id
1 'polypeptide(L)'
;LGFFATYSDDIDPQLSPNKSQATQPEEKKKGPIYTKPKDYELCCAWVQVSKDPAVGTNQEEGTFWEQILTVYHKAMPYPIQPANSLKKQWSNNVQPTINKFCGCVNQVGQFNQSGASVKDQLNRAL
;
A
#
# COMPACT_ATOMS: atom_id res chain seq x y z
N LEU A 1 22.27 6.39 -10.69
CA LEU A 1 22.52 5.19 -9.89
C LEU A 1 21.41 4.19 -10.17
N GLY A 2 21.65 3.26 -11.08
CA GLY A 2 20.79 2.12 -11.34
C GLY A 2 21.43 0.89 -10.73
N PHE A 3 20.65 0.05 -10.06
CA PHE A 3 21.07 -1.24 -9.56
C PHE A 3 19.88 -2.21 -9.60
N PHE A 4 19.78 -2.96 -10.69
CA PHE A 4 19.26 -4.33 -10.67
C PHE A 4 20.32 -5.16 -11.39
N ALA A 5 21.22 -5.77 -10.62
CA ALA A 5 22.19 -6.72 -11.12
C ALA A 5 21.53 -8.12 -11.16
N THR A 6 21.71 -8.77 -12.30
CA THR A 6 21.30 -10.12 -12.65
C THR A 6 22.08 -11.17 -11.86
N TYR A 7 21.43 -12.23 -11.42
CA TYR A 7 22.07 -13.49 -11.04
C TYR A 7 21.58 -14.58 -12.00
N SER A 8 22.51 -15.14 -12.78
CA SER A 8 22.36 -16.32 -13.62
C SER A 8 23.30 -17.36 -13.05
N ASP A 9 22.80 -18.56 -12.78
CA ASP A 9 23.56 -19.80 -12.90
C ASP A 9 22.56 -20.93 -13.21
N ASP A 10 22.89 -21.63 -14.29
CA ASP A 10 22.20 -22.72 -14.95
C ASP A 10 22.09 -23.99 -14.09
N ILE A 11 20.94 -24.68 -14.11
CA ILE A 11 20.83 -26.16 -14.09
C ILE A 11 19.47 -26.57 -14.72
N ASP A 12 19.51 -27.17 -15.91
CA ASP A 12 18.52 -28.15 -16.39
C ASP A 12 19.23 -29.52 -16.42
N PRO A 13 18.59 -30.61 -15.97
CA PRO A 13 18.12 -31.54 -16.98
C PRO A 13 16.75 -32.20 -16.67
N GLN A 14 15.87 -32.14 -17.66
CA GLN A 14 14.65 -32.91 -17.87
C GLN A 14 14.68 -34.39 -17.43
N LEU A 15 13.64 -34.80 -16.68
CA LEU A 15 13.11 -36.17 -16.73
C LEU A 15 11.60 -36.19 -16.36
N SER A 16 10.77 -36.75 -17.25
CA SER A 16 9.38 -37.20 -17.01
C SER A 16 9.33 -38.73 -17.27
N PRO A 17 8.29 -39.54 -16.92
CA PRO A 17 6.92 -39.21 -16.48
C PRO A 17 6.29 -40.10 -15.36
N ASN A 18 5.05 -39.75 -14.95
CA ASN A 18 3.90 -40.64 -14.64
C ASN A 18 3.34 -40.78 -13.19
N LYS A 19 2.03 -40.47 -13.11
CA LYS A 19 0.89 -40.96 -12.29
C LYS A 19 0.71 -40.60 -10.80
N SER A 20 -0.44 -39.92 -10.62
CA SER A 20 -1.50 -40.19 -9.64
C SER A 20 -1.24 -39.89 -8.17
N GLN A 21 -1.90 -38.85 -7.65
CA GLN A 21 -2.95 -39.03 -6.66
C GLN A 21 -3.79 -37.76 -6.47
N ALA A 22 -5.02 -38.00 -6.03
CA ALA A 22 -6.20 -37.22 -6.31
C ALA A 22 -6.35 -35.94 -5.47
N THR A 23 -7.06 -35.00 -6.10
CA THR A 23 -7.71 -33.79 -5.61
C THR A 23 -8.33 -33.94 -4.21
N GLN A 24 -7.91 -33.07 -3.29
CA GLN A 24 -8.82 -32.45 -2.33
C GLN A 24 -8.76 -30.93 -2.55
N PRO A 25 -9.89 -30.24 -2.76
CA PRO A 25 -9.91 -28.80 -2.74
C PRO A 25 -9.79 -28.37 -1.27
N GLU A 26 -8.58 -28.08 -0.80
CA GLU A 26 -8.43 -27.32 0.44
C GLU A 26 -9.14 -25.98 0.22
N GLU A 27 -10.24 -25.79 0.96
CA GLU A 27 -10.96 -24.55 1.03
C GLU A 27 -9.98 -23.45 1.42
N LYS A 28 -9.62 -22.62 0.43
CA LYS A 28 -8.88 -21.39 0.67
C LYS A 28 -9.71 -20.57 1.66
N LYS A 29 -9.30 -20.59 2.93
CA LYS A 29 -9.86 -19.73 3.98
C LYS A 29 -9.83 -18.32 3.44
N LYS A 30 -10.99 -17.80 3.06
CA LYS A 30 -11.14 -16.43 2.58
C LYS A 30 -10.58 -15.54 3.68
N GLY A 31 -9.54 -14.78 3.36
CA GLY A 31 -8.93 -13.84 4.30
C GLY A 31 -9.99 -12.90 4.91
N PRO A 32 -9.73 -12.33 6.09
CA PRO A 32 -10.70 -11.48 6.77
C PRO A 32 -11.27 -10.42 5.81
N ILE A 33 -12.60 -10.29 5.78
CA ILE A 33 -13.25 -9.22 5.01
C ILE A 33 -12.81 -7.90 5.63
N TYR A 34 -12.07 -7.11 4.85
CA TYR A 34 -11.67 -5.77 5.23
C TYR A 34 -12.85 -4.83 5.02
N THR A 35 -13.15 -4.05 6.04
CA THR A 35 -14.31 -3.17 6.09
C THR A 35 -13.83 -1.74 6.26
N LYS A 36 -14.59 -0.77 5.73
CA LYS A 36 -14.28 0.67 5.85
C LYS A 36 -13.84 1.12 7.26
N PRO A 37 -14.40 0.59 8.37
CA PRO A 37 -13.93 0.91 9.71
C PRO A 37 -12.48 0.46 10.00
N LYS A 38 -12.07 -0.71 9.48
CA LYS A 38 -10.69 -1.20 9.67
C LYS A 38 -9.68 -0.31 8.94
N ASP A 39 -10.01 0.10 7.71
CA ASP A 39 -9.15 0.98 6.93
C ASP A 39 -9.06 2.37 7.55
N TYR A 40 -10.16 2.86 8.13
CA TYR A 40 -10.17 4.11 8.89
C TYR A 40 -9.22 4.06 10.09
N GLU A 41 -9.32 3.03 10.93
CA GLU A 41 -8.43 2.88 12.10
C GLU A 41 -6.97 2.71 11.68
N LEU A 42 -6.71 2.01 10.58
CA LEU A 42 -5.37 1.90 10.01
C LEU A 42 -4.81 3.25 9.57
N CYS A 43 -5.63 4.11 8.93
CA CYS A 43 -5.26 5.47 8.61
C CYS A 43 -4.94 6.30 9.87
N CYS A 44 -5.78 6.21 10.90
CA CYS A 44 -5.55 6.92 12.16
C CYS A 44 -4.24 6.49 12.82
N ALA A 45 -3.98 5.17 12.89
CA ALA A 45 -2.74 4.64 13.45
C ALA A 45 -1.51 5.12 12.68
N TRP A 46 -1.55 5.07 11.35
CA TRP A 46 -0.45 5.55 10.50
C TRP A 46 -0.18 7.05 10.69
N VAL A 47 -1.24 7.87 10.76
CA VAL A 47 -1.12 9.32 11.00
C VAL A 47 -0.54 9.62 12.38
N GLN A 48 -0.93 8.86 13.40
CA GLN A 48 -0.39 9.03 14.74
C GLN A 48 1.11 8.71 14.80
N VAL A 49 1.52 7.59 14.22
CA VAL A 49 2.93 7.16 14.21
C VAL A 49 3.78 8.09 13.34
N SER A 50 3.30 8.51 12.16
CA SER A 50 4.03 9.45 11.29
C SER A 50 4.25 10.84 11.90
N LYS A 51 3.43 11.24 12.88
CA LYS A 51 3.57 12.49 13.63
C LYS A 51 4.42 12.34 14.90
N ASP A 52 4.75 11.11 15.29
CA ASP A 52 5.55 10.88 16.48
C ASP A 52 7.01 11.30 16.23
N PRO A 53 7.56 12.28 16.97
CA PRO A 53 8.94 12.73 16.79
C PRO A 53 9.96 11.61 17.01
N ALA A 54 9.61 10.55 17.75
CA ALA A 54 10.46 9.37 17.93
C ALA A 54 10.71 8.58 16.63
N VAL A 55 9.86 8.75 15.62
CA VAL A 55 10.02 8.12 14.29
C VAL A 55 11.04 8.86 13.41
N GLY A 56 11.41 10.09 13.76
CA GLY A 56 12.31 10.94 12.98
C GLY A 56 13.78 10.51 12.98
N THR A 57 14.18 9.53 13.80
CA THR A 57 15.59 9.15 13.96
C THR A 57 15.79 7.68 13.55
N ASN A 58 15.99 7.43 12.25
CA ASN A 58 16.48 6.15 11.70
C ASN A 58 15.78 4.87 12.24
N GLN A 59 14.44 4.82 12.20
CA GLN A 59 13.77 3.55 12.45
C GLN A 59 13.85 2.64 11.23
N GLU A 60 14.24 1.38 11.47
CA GLU A 60 14.10 0.30 10.50
C GLU A 60 12.62 0.18 10.11
N GLU A 61 12.32 -0.15 8.84
CA GLU A 61 10.95 -0.27 8.34
C GLU A 61 10.08 -1.19 9.24
N GLY A 62 10.69 -2.23 9.83
CA GLY A 62 10.05 -3.12 10.78
C GLY A 62 9.50 -2.40 12.01
N THR A 63 10.32 -1.56 12.66
CA THR A 63 9.94 -0.82 13.88
C THR A 63 8.77 0.12 13.65
N PHE A 64 8.72 0.76 12.48
CA PHE A 64 7.60 1.64 12.12
C PHE A 64 6.27 0.87 12.04
N TRP A 65 6.28 -0.30 11.40
CA TRP A 65 5.08 -1.15 11.29
C TRP A 65 4.67 -1.77 12.62
N GLU A 66 5.61 -2.08 13.51
CA GLU A 66 5.33 -2.55 14.87
C GLU A 66 4.62 -1.47 15.71
N GLN A 67 5.03 -0.21 15.59
CA GLN A 67 4.35 0.91 16.24
C GLN A 67 2.94 1.11 15.68
N ILE A 68 2.77 1.05 14.36
CA ILE A 68 1.45 1.12 13.72
C ILE A 68 0.57 -0.02 14.22
N LEU A 69 1.09 -1.25 14.28
CA LEU A 69 0.36 -2.41 14.77
C LEU A 69 -0.09 -2.19 16.22
N THR A 70 0.81 -1.69 17.06
CA THR A 70 0.54 -1.39 18.47
C THR A 70 -0.58 -0.35 18.62
N VAL A 71 -0.52 0.74 17.84
CA VAL A 71 -1.57 1.78 17.87
C VAL A 71 -2.89 1.24 17.32
N TYR A 72 -2.85 0.49 16.22
CA TYR A 72 -4.04 -0.11 15.60
C TYR A 72 -4.74 -1.10 16.55
N HIS A 73 -4.01 -1.98 17.24
CA HIS A 73 -4.60 -2.94 18.19
C HIS A 73 -5.14 -2.30 19.46
N LYS A 74 -4.71 -1.07 19.83
CA LYS A 74 -5.35 -0.32 20.92
C LYS A 74 -6.80 0.07 20.56
N ALA A 75 -7.06 0.40 19.30
CA ALA A 75 -8.40 0.73 18.82
C ALA A 75 -9.20 -0.53 18.43
N MET A 76 -8.53 -1.53 17.84
CA MET A 76 -9.13 -2.75 17.31
C MET A 76 -8.40 -4.00 17.85
N PRO A 77 -8.68 -4.41 19.10
CA PRO A 77 -8.00 -5.53 19.74
C PRO A 77 -8.34 -6.90 19.11
N TYR A 78 -9.49 -7.02 18.45
CA TYR A 78 -9.94 -8.26 17.82
C TYR A 78 -10.50 -8.08 16.40
N PRO A 79 -10.21 -8.99 15.46
CA PRO A 79 -9.23 -10.09 15.58
C PRO A 79 -7.78 -9.57 15.55
N ILE A 80 -6.88 -10.29 16.23
CA ILE A 80 -5.44 -10.01 16.17
C ILE A 80 -4.96 -10.25 14.74
N GLN A 81 -4.45 -9.20 14.10
CA GLN A 81 -3.92 -9.22 12.74
C GLN A 81 -2.39 -9.25 12.79
N PRO A 82 -1.70 -10.03 11.95
CA PRO A 82 -0.25 -9.96 11.85
C PRO A 82 0.17 -8.70 11.08
N ALA A 83 1.35 -8.15 11.42
CA ALA A 83 1.90 -6.94 10.79
C ALA A 83 1.93 -7.03 9.24
N ASN A 84 2.33 -8.19 8.71
CA ASN A 84 2.36 -8.44 7.26
C ASN A 84 1.00 -8.30 6.57
N SER A 85 -0.09 -8.66 7.27
CA SER A 85 -1.45 -8.51 6.76
C SER A 85 -1.84 -7.04 6.69
N LEU A 86 -1.52 -6.29 7.75
CA LEU A 86 -1.80 -4.85 7.84
C LEU A 86 -0.99 -4.04 6.82
N LYS A 87 0.28 -4.39 6.62
CA LYS A 87 1.14 -3.82 5.57
C LYS A 87 0.58 -4.05 4.18
N LYS A 88 0.15 -5.29 3.87
CA LYS A 88 -0.51 -5.60 2.58
C LYS A 88 -1.81 -4.81 2.40
N GLN A 89 -2.62 -4.68 3.45
CA GLN A 89 -3.86 -3.90 3.41
C GLN A 89 -3.56 -2.43 3.10
N TRP A 90 -2.55 -1.85 3.75
CA TRP A 90 -2.11 -0.49 3.48
C TRP A 90 -1.71 -0.29 2.02
N SER A 91 -0.74 -1.09 1.55
CA SER A 91 -0.19 -0.95 0.20
C SER A 91 -1.21 -1.21 -0.91
N ASN A 92 -2.12 -2.15 -0.71
CA ASN A 92 -3.06 -2.54 -1.77
C ASN A 92 -4.32 -1.67 -1.82
N ASN A 93 -4.80 -1.18 -0.68
CA ASN A 93 -6.13 -0.57 -0.60
C ASN A 93 -6.09 0.90 -0.14
N VAL A 94 -5.36 1.18 0.94
CA VAL A 94 -5.36 2.51 1.56
C VAL A 94 -4.47 3.48 0.78
N GLN A 95 -3.21 3.14 0.57
CA GLN A 95 -2.22 4.00 -0.08
C GLN A 95 -2.63 4.41 -1.51
N PRO A 96 -3.12 3.51 -2.39
CA PRO A 96 -3.54 3.89 -3.73
C PRO A 96 -4.72 4.88 -3.72
N THR A 97 -5.64 4.72 -2.76
CA THR A 97 -6.78 5.62 -2.58
C THR A 97 -6.33 7.01 -2.15
N ILE A 98 -5.39 7.10 -1.20
CA ILE A 98 -4.79 8.37 -0.77
C ILE A 98 -4.03 9.03 -1.93
N ASN A 99 -3.23 8.26 -2.67
CA ASN A 99 -2.47 8.79 -3.81
C ASN A 99 -3.40 9.35 -4.90
N LYS A 100 -4.49 8.65 -5.21
CA LYS A 100 -5.49 9.12 -6.16
C LYS A 100 -6.13 10.44 -5.71
N PHE A 101 -6.52 10.52 -4.43
CA PHE A 101 -7.06 11.76 -3.86
C PHE A 101 -6.06 12.92 -3.96
N CYS A 102 -4.81 12.69 -3.55
CA CYS A 102 -3.73 13.67 -3.65
C CYS A 102 -3.51 14.13 -5.10
N GLY A 103 -3.51 13.20 -6.07
CA GLY A 103 -3.42 13.51 -7.49
C GLY A 103 -4.54 14.44 -7.96
N CYS A 104 -5.79 14.16 -7.56
CA CYS A 104 -6.93 15.03 -7.88
C CYS A 104 -6.80 16.42 -7.23
N VAL A 105 -6.41 16.49 -5.96
CA VAL A 105 -6.21 17.78 -5.25
C VAL A 105 -5.12 18.61 -5.93
N ASN A 106 -4.00 17.98 -6.28
CA ASN A 106 -2.89 18.64 -6.97
C ASN A 106 -3.30 19.10 -8.36
N GLN A 107 -4.09 18.31 -9.09
CA GLN A 107 -4.60 18.69 -10.41
C GLN A 107 -5.51 19.91 -10.33
N VAL A 108 -6.44 19.96 -9.36
CA VAL A 108 -7.29 21.14 -9.13
C VAL A 108 -6.45 22.35 -8.72
N GLY A 109 -5.47 22.16 -7.83
CA GLY A 109 -4.52 23.21 -7.45
C GLY A 109 -3.76 23.78 -8.66
N GLN A 110 -3.31 22.90 -9.56
CA GLN A 110 -2.62 23.30 -10.79
C GLN A 110 -3.55 23.99 -11.79
N PHE A 111 -4.81 23.58 -11.93
CA PHE A 111 -5.78 24.30 -12.77
C PHE A 111 -6.07 25.71 -12.25
N ASN A 112 -6.14 25.88 -10.93
CA ASN A 112 -6.31 27.20 -10.32
C ASN A 112 -5.04 28.06 -10.46
N GLN A 113 -3.87 27.44 -10.55
CA GLN A 113 -2.57 28.12 -10.72
C GLN A 113 -2.16 28.30 -12.18
N SER A 114 -2.72 27.53 -13.12
CA SER A 114 -2.57 27.74 -14.56
C SER A 114 -3.38 28.98 -14.93
N GLY A 115 -2.82 30.13 -14.59
CA GLY A 115 -3.28 31.46 -14.97
C GLY A 115 -3.24 31.61 -16.47
N ALA A 116 -4.17 30.96 -17.17
CA ALA A 116 -4.59 31.43 -18.46
C ALA A 116 -5.24 32.79 -18.21
N SER A 117 -4.49 33.85 -18.51
CA SER A 117 -5.07 35.18 -18.64
C SER A 117 -6.30 35.06 -19.54
N VAL A 118 -7.36 35.82 -19.27
CA VAL A 118 -8.53 35.91 -20.16
C VAL A 118 -8.08 36.14 -21.62
N LYS A 119 -6.93 36.79 -21.80
CA LYS A 119 -6.25 37.03 -23.07
C LYS A 119 -5.74 35.75 -23.78
N ASP A 120 -5.20 34.78 -23.04
CA ASP A 120 -4.71 33.51 -23.59
C ASP A 120 -5.86 32.59 -23.99
N GLN A 121 -6.99 32.67 -23.26
CA GLN A 121 -8.22 31.96 -23.61
C GLN A 121 -8.87 32.55 -24.86
N LEU A 122 -8.82 33.88 -25.03
CA LEU A 122 -9.33 34.57 -26.23
C LEU A 122 -8.51 34.24 -27.48
N ASN A 123 -7.18 34.21 -27.37
CA ASN A 123 -6.28 33.88 -28.48
C ASN A 123 -6.34 32.41 -28.93
N ARG A 124 -6.79 31.49 -28.07
CA ARG A 124 -7.01 30.08 -28.44
C ARG A 124 -8.36 29.85 -29.14
N ALA A 125 -9.27 30.83 -29.11
CA ALA A 125 -10.63 30.72 -29.64
C ALA A 125 -10.81 31.36 -31.03
N LEU A 126 -9.77 32.01 -31.56
CA LEU A 126 -9.68 32.51 -32.94
C LEU A 126 -8.86 31.53 -33.79
#